data_AF-A0AAV6AHY6-F1
#
_entry.id   AF-A0AAV6AHY6-F1
#
_cell.length_a   1.000
_cell.length_b   1.000
_cell.length_c   1.000
_cell.angle_alpha   90.00
_cell.angle_beta   90.00
_cell.angle_gamma   90.00
#
_symmetry.space_group_name_H-M   'P 1'
#
loop_
_entity.id
_entity.type
_entity.pdbx_description
1 polymer ?
#
loop_
_entity_poly.entity_id
_entity_poly.type
_entity_poly.pdbx_seq_one_letter_code
_entity_poly.pdbx_strand_id
1 'polypeptide(L)'
;METSILNALPHPVILVAADGYVRGANDAAQAFFQASAAVLSRHPLSHFVPFGSPLVALVEQVRLGGSSVNEYRVDIGTPRNGGERIVDIYAAPASERSGEIVVMLQERTMADKMDRQLTHRGAARSVTGLAAMLAHEIKNPLSGIRGAAQLLEQSVDDDDRALTRLITDEADRIVKLVDRMEVFSDERPIEREPVNIHAVLEHVRRLAQSGVARDLRITEEYDPSLPPV
;
A
#
# COMPACT_ATOMS: atom_id res chain seq x y z
N MET A 1 -5.32 21.06 39.66
CA MET A 1 -5.57 21.90 38.47
C MET A 1 -5.11 21.17 37.20
N GLU A 2 -3.94 20.53 37.21
CA GLU A 2 -3.36 19.77 36.08
C GLU A 2 -4.26 18.65 35.53
N THR A 3 -4.82 17.78 36.38
CA THR A 3 -5.67 16.66 35.93
C THR A 3 -6.95 17.12 35.24
N SER A 4 -7.53 18.25 35.69
CA SER A 4 -8.75 18.79 35.09
C SER A 4 -8.52 19.37 33.69
N ILE A 5 -7.32 19.88 33.42
CA ILE A 5 -6.94 20.38 32.09
C ILE A 5 -6.72 19.21 31.15
N LEU A 6 -6.00 18.17 31.60
CA LEU A 6 -5.76 16.97 30.79
C LEU A 6 -7.06 16.21 30.46
N ASN A 7 -8.02 16.19 31.38
CA ASN A 7 -9.34 15.58 31.13
C ASN A 7 -10.22 16.38 30.16
N ALA A 8 -9.92 17.67 29.93
CA ALA A 8 -10.59 18.46 28.91
C ALA A 8 -10.07 18.16 27.49
N LEU A 9 -8.91 17.51 27.36
CA LEU A 9 -8.36 17.15 26.06
C LEU A 9 -9.13 15.96 25.47
N PRO A 10 -9.51 16.03 24.18
CA PRO A 10 -10.21 14.94 23.50
C PRO A 10 -9.28 13.78 23.13
N HIS A 11 -7.97 13.93 23.32
CA HIS A 11 -6.97 12.93 22.96
C HIS A 11 -6.51 12.13 24.19
N PRO A 12 -6.34 10.80 24.06
CA PRO A 12 -5.67 9.99 25.06
C PRO A 12 -4.30 10.54 25.42
N VAL A 13 -4.09 10.85 26.70
CA VAL A 13 -2.78 11.25 27.24
C VAL A 13 -2.44 10.36 28.43
N ILE A 14 -1.26 9.76 28.39
CA ILE A 14 -0.69 8.98 29.49
C ILE A 14 0.69 9.51 29.88
N LEU A 15 1.04 9.29 31.15
CA LEU A 15 2.34 9.58 31.71
C LEU A 15 3.01 8.25 32.06
N VAL A 16 4.19 7.99 31.53
CA VAL A 16 4.93 6.74 31.68
C VAL A 16 6.19 7.00 32.49
N ALA A 17 6.35 6.28 33.60
CA ALA A 17 7.51 6.41 34.47
C ALA A 17 8.75 5.69 33.91
N ALA A 18 9.89 5.88 34.58
CA ALA A 18 11.17 5.26 34.22
C ALA A 18 11.16 3.73 34.32
N ASP A 19 10.29 3.16 35.15
CA ASP A 19 10.06 1.72 35.26
C ASP A 19 9.11 1.16 34.17
N GLY A 20 8.64 2.01 33.25
CA GLY A 20 7.70 1.65 32.19
C GLY A 20 6.24 1.57 32.64
N TYR A 21 5.93 1.86 33.91
CA TYR A 21 4.56 1.87 34.43
C TYR A 21 3.84 3.17 34.10
N VAL A 22 2.54 3.06 33.83
CA VAL A 22 1.68 4.24 33.66
C VAL A 22 1.49 4.89 35.03
N ARG A 23 1.81 6.18 35.17
CA ARG A 23 1.59 6.95 36.42
C ARG A 23 0.41 7.91 36.32
N GLY A 24 0.04 8.29 35.11
CA GLY A 24 -1.09 9.19 34.86
C GLY A 24 -1.80 8.81 33.58
N ALA A 25 -3.11 9.02 33.55
CA ALA A 25 -3.94 8.83 32.39
C ALA A 25 -5.14 9.79 32.50
N ASN A 26 -5.46 10.50 31.43
CA ASN A 26 -6.70 11.28 31.38
C ASN A 26 -7.92 10.40 31.07
N ASP A 27 -9.11 10.97 31.11
CA ASP A 27 -10.36 10.25 30.84
C ASP A 27 -10.40 9.66 29.42
N ALA A 28 -9.88 10.38 28.43
CA ALA A 28 -9.76 9.89 27.05
C ALA A 28 -8.84 8.65 26.96
N ALA A 29 -7.74 8.61 27.71
CA ALA A 29 -6.86 7.44 27.77
C ALA A 29 -7.52 6.23 28.44
N GLN A 30 -8.29 6.46 29.50
CA GLN A 30 -9.05 5.39 30.14
C GLN A 30 -10.06 4.76 29.17
N ALA A 31 -10.77 5.61 28.41
CA ALA A 31 -11.69 5.16 27.36
C ALA A 31 -10.97 4.40 26.24
N PHE A 32 -9.83 4.93 25.76
CA PHE A 32 -9.06 4.34 24.67
C PHE A 32 -8.52 2.95 25.00
N PHE A 33 -7.90 2.80 26.17
CA PHE A 33 -7.35 1.51 26.62
C PHE A 33 -8.41 0.58 27.23
N GLN A 34 -9.66 1.04 27.35
CA GLN A 34 -10.76 0.34 28.03
C GLN A 34 -10.37 -0.13 29.45
N ALA A 35 -9.64 0.73 30.17
CA ALA A 35 -9.09 0.45 31.49
C ALA A 35 -9.15 1.70 32.37
N SER A 36 -9.56 1.55 33.64
CA SER A 36 -9.56 2.66 34.57
C SER A 36 -8.14 3.11 34.92
N ALA A 37 -7.97 4.35 35.40
CA ALA A 37 -6.68 4.88 35.84
C ALA A 37 -6.03 4.00 36.93
N ALA A 38 -6.84 3.36 37.77
CA ALA A 38 -6.37 2.42 38.79
C ALA A 38 -5.83 1.10 38.18
N VAL A 39 -6.38 0.64 37.06
CA VAL A 39 -5.88 -0.55 36.34
C VAL A 39 -4.63 -0.20 35.54
N LEU A 40 -4.66 0.93 34.83
CA LEU A 40 -3.53 1.46 34.07
C LEU A 40 -2.30 1.61 34.96
N SER A 41 -2.46 2.19 36.16
CA SER A 41 -1.33 2.43 37.06
C SER A 41 -0.67 1.19 37.68
N ARG A 42 -1.34 0.03 37.61
CA ARG A 42 -0.83 -1.23 38.16
C ARG A 42 -0.01 -2.05 37.17
N HIS A 43 0.04 -1.65 35.91
CA HIS A 43 0.68 -2.43 34.85
C HIS A 43 1.65 -1.56 34.03
N PRO A 44 2.69 -2.19 33.44
CA PRO A 44 3.54 -1.50 32.47
C PRO A 44 2.74 -1.17 31.21
N LEU A 45 3.17 -0.14 30.47
CA LEU A 45 2.56 0.25 29.20
C LEU A 45 2.46 -0.94 28.21
N SER A 46 3.47 -1.80 28.20
CA SER A 46 3.54 -3.01 27.38
C SER A 46 2.40 -4.01 27.62
N HIS A 47 1.67 -3.89 28.73
CA HIS A 47 0.48 -4.71 29.00
C HIS A 47 -0.74 -4.31 28.15
N PHE A 48 -0.79 -3.05 27.71
CA PHE A 48 -1.96 -2.46 27.03
C PHE A 48 -1.80 -2.34 25.52
N VAL A 49 -0.65 -2.75 24.98
CA VAL A 49 -0.31 -2.68 23.56
C VAL A 49 0.22 -4.03 23.06
N PRO A 50 0.26 -4.28 21.74
CA PRO A 50 0.84 -5.50 21.18
C PRO A 50 2.28 -5.73 21.59
N PHE A 51 2.67 -7.01 21.63
CA PHE A 51 4.07 -7.38 21.80
C PHE A 51 4.91 -6.76 20.67
N GLY A 52 6.03 -6.12 21.01
CA GLY A 52 6.87 -5.42 20.05
C GLY A 52 6.29 -4.12 19.50
N SER A 53 5.25 -3.56 20.15
CA SER A 53 4.67 -2.28 19.72
C SER A 53 5.73 -1.17 19.64
N PRO A 54 5.80 -0.42 18.52
CA PRO A 54 6.70 0.72 18.37
C PRO A 54 6.53 1.77 19.48
N LEU A 55 5.35 1.88 20.09
CA LEU A 55 5.09 2.81 21.19
C LEU A 55 6.09 2.62 22.35
N VAL A 56 6.41 1.37 22.71
CA VAL A 56 7.34 1.09 23.82
C VAL A 56 8.75 1.54 23.45
N ALA A 57 9.17 1.29 22.20
CA ALA A 57 10.49 1.70 21.71
C ALA A 57 10.64 3.22 21.64
N LEU A 58 9.58 3.94 21.24
CA LEU A 58 9.55 5.40 21.19
C LEU A 58 9.69 6.03 22.57
N VAL A 59 9.02 5.48 23.58
CA VAL A 59 9.16 5.94 24.97
C VAL A 59 10.62 5.82 25.44
N GLU A 60 11.27 4.70 25.14
CA GLU A 60 12.68 4.51 25.47
C GLU A 60 13.61 5.41 24.66
N GLN A 61 13.31 5.67 23.38
CA GLN A 61 14.06 6.62 22.55
C GLN A 61 13.99 8.05 23.11
N VAL A 62 12.79 8.52 23.49
CA VAL A 62 12.61 9.84 24.11
C VAL A 62 13.36 9.90 25.45
N ARG A 63 13.31 8.83 26.23
CA ARG A 63 14.00 8.73 27.52
C ARG A 63 15.52 8.86 27.38
N LEU A 64 16.10 8.19 26.39
CA LEU A 64 17.55 8.23 26.14
C LEU A 64 17.99 9.53 25.47
N GLY A 65 17.18 10.05 24.53
CA GLY A 65 17.53 11.23 23.73
C GLY A 65 17.17 12.56 24.38
N GLY A 66 16.21 12.59 25.30
CA GLY A 66 15.73 13.81 25.96
C GLY A 66 14.94 14.77 25.04
N SER A 67 14.60 14.35 23.83
CA SER A 67 13.87 15.14 22.83
C SER A 67 12.51 14.52 22.52
N SER A 68 11.52 15.34 22.21
CA SER A 68 10.22 14.86 21.72
C SER A 68 10.35 14.07 20.41
N VAL A 69 9.60 12.98 20.29
CA VAL A 69 9.54 12.14 19.09
C VAL A 69 8.07 11.93 18.71
N ASN A 70 7.80 11.92 17.42
CA ASN A 70 6.48 11.59 16.88
C ASN A 70 6.62 10.43 15.91
N GLU A 71 5.64 9.52 15.93
CA GLU A 71 5.54 8.41 14.99
C GLU A 71 4.12 8.34 14.47
N TYR A 72 3.94 8.18 13.17
CA TYR A 72 2.64 8.25 12.54
C TYR A 72 2.16 6.86 12.14
N ARG A 73 0.85 6.64 12.22
CA ARG A 73 0.19 5.42 11.76
C ARG A 73 0.66 4.12 12.42
N VAL A 74 0.89 4.16 13.72
CA VAL A 74 1.24 2.95 14.48
C VAL A 74 -0.03 2.19 14.82
N ASP A 75 -0.07 0.91 14.48
CA ASP A 75 -1.12 0.01 14.99
C ASP A 75 -0.78 -0.41 16.41
N ILE A 76 -1.63 0.00 17.36
CA ILE A 76 -1.57 -0.39 18.78
C ILE A 76 -2.83 -1.16 19.19
N GLY A 77 -3.53 -1.70 18.22
CA GLY A 77 -4.72 -2.50 18.38
C GLY A 77 -4.47 -3.79 19.16
N THR A 78 -5.37 -4.12 20.09
CA THR A 78 -5.35 -5.38 20.84
C THR A 78 -6.73 -6.03 20.78
N PRO A 79 -6.84 -7.36 20.99
CA PRO A 79 -8.15 -7.99 21.10
C PRO A 79 -9.04 -7.37 22.18
N ARG A 80 -8.44 -6.77 23.22
CA ARG A 80 -9.17 -6.10 24.33
C ARG A 80 -9.80 -4.78 23.93
N ASN A 81 -9.19 -4.02 23.01
CA ASN A 81 -9.66 -2.69 22.62
C ASN A 81 -10.41 -2.68 21.26
N GLY A 82 -10.78 -3.84 20.74
CA GLY A 82 -11.59 -3.99 19.53
C GLY A 82 -10.81 -4.28 18.23
N GLY A 83 -9.56 -4.74 18.31
CA GLY A 83 -8.74 -5.08 17.14
C GLY A 83 -7.89 -3.91 16.66
N GLU A 84 -7.74 -3.74 15.33
CA GLU A 84 -6.87 -2.73 14.70
C GLU A 84 -7.15 -1.30 15.20
N ARG A 85 -6.12 -0.64 15.74
CA ARG A 85 -6.18 0.77 16.16
C ARG A 85 -4.95 1.53 15.68
N ILE A 86 -5.12 2.23 14.57
CA ILE A 86 -4.09 3.09 13.99
C ILE A 86 -4.13 4.46 14.66
N VAL A 87 -3.01 4.84 15.26
CA VAL A 87 -2.83 6.14 15.92
C VAL A 87 -1.58 6.86 15.42
N ASP A 88 -1.58 8.18 15.57
CA ASP A 88 -0.36 8.97 15.57
C ASP A 88 0.08 9.15 17.03
N ILE A 89 1.36 8.91 17.31
CA ILE A 89 1.97 8.92 18.64
C ILE A 89 2.83 10.16 18.77
N TYR A 90 2.64 10.92 19.84
CA TYR A 90 3.47 12.05 20.21
C TYR A 90 4.02 11.78 21.61
N ALA A 91 5.35 11.69 21.74
CA ALA A 91 6.01 11.40 23.01
C ALA A 91 7.03 12.48 23.34
N ALA A 92 7.02 12.97 24.58
CA ALA A 92 7.91 14.03 25.03
C ALA A 92 8.32 13.82 26.50
N PRO A 93 9.52 14.26 26.91
CA PRO A 93 9.90 14.23 28.32
C PRO A 93 9.01 15.17 29.13
N ALA A 94 8.59 14.73 30.32
CA ALA A 94 7.90 15.58 31.27
C ALA A 94 8.94 16.50 31.95
N SER A 95 8.96 17.78 31.59
CA SER A 95 10.01 18.75 31.94
C SER A 95 10.28 18.96 33.44
N GLU A 96 9.42 18.43 34.33
CA GLU A 96 9.51 18.61 35.79
C GLU A 96 9.83 17.32 36.57
N ARG A 97 9.86 16.15 35.92
CA ARG A 97 10.06 14.86 36.60
C ARG A 97 11.05 14.00 35.82
N SER A 98 12.22 13.79 36.42
CA SER A 98 13.34 13.06 35.81
C SER A 98 12.91 11.66 35.37
N GLY A 99 12.88 11.43 34.05
CA GLY A 99 12.58 10.14 33.47
C GLY A 99 11.08 9.81 33.34
N GLU A 100 10.17 10.76 33.46
CA GLU A 100 8.78 10.54 33.07
C GLU A 100 8.55 11.03 31.62
N ILE A 101 7.80 10.24 30.84
CA ILE A 101 7.49 10.52 29.44
C ILE A 101 5.99 10.73 29.31
N VAL A 102 5.58 11.86 28.75
CA VAL A 102 4.19 12.10 28.34
C VAL A 102 4.00 11.51 26.95
N VAL A 103 2.95 10.72 26.78
CA VAL A 103 2.52 10.17 25.49
C VAL A 103 1.10 10.64 25.21
N MET A 104 0.90 11.27 24.06
CA MET A 104 -0.41 11.55 23.50
C MET A 104 -0.66 10.64 22.30
N LEU A 105 -1.85 10.07 22.21
CA LEU A 105 -2.29 9.28 21.08
C LEU A 105 -3.39 10.03 20.35
N GLN A 106 -3.28 10.13 19.03
CA GLN A 106 -4.32 10.69 18.18
C GLN A 106 -4.91 9.58 17.32
N GLU A 107 -6.13 9.18 17.64
CA GLU A 107 -6.88 8.23 16.81
C GLU A 107 -7.21 8.86 15.47
N ARG A 108 -6.95 8.11 14.39
CA ARG A 108 -7.40 8.49 13.06
C ARG A 108 -8.81 7.97 12.84
N THR A 109 -9.71 8.87 12.44
CA THR A 109 -11.13 8.56 12.25
C THR A 109 -11.35 7.64 11.05
N MET A 110 -12.55 7.05 10.94
CA MET A 110 -12.97 6.38 9.69
C MET A 110 -12.92 7.33 8.48
N ALA A 111 -13.11 8.64 8.68
CA ALA A 111 -12.96 9.64 7.63
C ALA A 111 -11.51 9.75 7.16
N ASP A 112 -10.51 9.66 8.06
CA ASP A 112 -9.09 9.57 7.67
C ASP A 112 -8.73 8.24 6.98
N LYS A 113 -9.46 7.16 7.29
CA LYS A 113 -9.39 5.87 6.56
C LYS A 113 -10.01 5.99 5.16
N MET A 114 -11.09 6.77 5.00
CA MET A 114 -11.76 7.04 3.71
C MET A 114 -10.99 8.03 2.82
N ASP A 115 -10.42 9.09 3.42
CA ASP A 115 -9.54 10.03 2.73
C ASP A 115 -8.33 9.29 2.12
N ARG A 116 -7.96 8.14 2.72
CA ARG A 116 -6.97 7.19 2.21
C ARG A 116 -7.46 6.19 1.17
N GLN A 117 -8.74 5.87 1.05
CA GLN A 117 -9.21 5.24 -0.20
C GLN A 117 -9.04 6.20 -1.40
N LEU A 118 -9.03 7.52 -1.13
CA LEU A 118 -8.73 8.54 -2.13
C LEU A 118 -7.21 8.80 -2.26
N THR A 119 -6.42 8.78 -1.18
CA THR A 119 -4.94 8.96 -1.25
C THR A 119 -4.16 7.71 -1.69
N HIS A 120 -4.64 6.48 -1.43
CA HIS A 120 -4.07 5.27 -2.05
C HIS A 120 -4.31 5.23 -3.55
N ARG A 121 -5.44 5.79 -4.03
CA ARG A 121 -5.63 6.10 -5.45
C ARG A 121 -4.67 7.19 -5.93
N GLY A 122 -4.27 8.14 -5.08
CA GLY A 122 -3.29 9.17 -5.40
C GLY A 122 -1.86 8.62 -5.61
N ALA A 123 -1.36 7.82 -4.66
CA ALA A 123 0.00 7.26 -4.75
C ALA A 123 0.13 6.18 -5.83
N ALA A 124 -0.91 5.36 -6.04
CA ALA A 124 -0.98 4.44 -7.18
C ALA A 124 -1.02 5.21 -8.50
N ARG A 125 -1.86 6.25 -8.63
CA ARG A 125 -1.88 7.13 -9.84
C ARG A 125 -0.54 7.81 -10.12
N SER A 126 0.26 8.13 -9.11
CA SER A 126 1.59 8.70 -9.31
C SER A 126 2.59 7.68 -9.87
N VAL A 127 2.60 6.43 -9.40
CA VAL A 127 3.48 5.37 -9.96
C VAL A 127 2.98 4.92 -11.34
N THR A 128 1.67 4.79 -11.50
CA THR A 128 0.99 4.37 -12.72
C THR A 128 1.10 5.40 -13.85
N GLY A 129 0.87 6.68 -13.56
CA GLY A 129 1.04 7.76 -14.53
C GLY A 129 2.50 7.98 -14.94
N LEU A 130 3.44 7.78 -14.00
CA LEU A 130 4.87 7.73 -14.31
C LEU A 130 5.24 6.50 -15.15
N ALA A 131 4.65 5.33 -14.89
CA ALA A 131 4.88 4.11 -15.67
C ALA A 131 4.41 4.25 -17.12
N ALA A 132 3.24 4.85 -17.36
CA ALA A 132 2.73 5.13 -18.71
C ALA A 132 3.58 6.19 -19.45
N MET A 133 4.01 7.25 -18.74
CA MET A 133 4.93 8.25 -19.30
C MET A 133 6.29 7.63 -19.66
N LEU A 134 6.87 6.83 -18.76
CA LEU A 134 8.11 6.09 -18.98
C LEU A 134 7.96 5.05 -20.10
N ALA A 135 6.82 4.38 -20.21
CA ALA A 135 6.54 3.44 -21.29
C ALA A 135 6.60 4.14 -22.65
N HIS A 136 5.98 5.30 -22.78
CA HIS A 136 6.09 6.14 -23.97
C HIS A 136 7.53 6.63 -24.22
N GLU A 137 8.26 7.03 -23.18
CA GLU A 137 9.65 7.46 -23.30
C GLU A 137 10.63 6.31 -23.62
N ILE A 138 10.30 5.05 -23.31
CA ILE A 138 11.08 3.86 -23.68
C ILE A 138 10.74 3.40 -25.10
N LYS A 139 9.47 3.48 -25.52
CA LYS A 139 9.05 3.13 -26.90
C LYS A 139 9.74 4.00 -27.95
N ASN A 140 10.03 5.26 -27.63
CA ASN A 140 10.69 6.21 -28.53
C ASN A 140 12.13 5.82 -28.94
N PRO A 141 13.09 5.61 -28.00
CA PRO A 141 14.43 5.14 -28.35
C PRO A 141 14.41 3.74 -28.95
N LEU A 142 13.51 2.84 -28.54
CA LEU A 142 13.37 1.51 -29.17
C LEU A 142 12.94 1.59 -30.64
N SER A 143 12.01 2.49 -30.96
CA SER A 143 11.62 2.76 -32.35
C SER A 143 12.79 3.32 -33.17
N GLY A 144 13.63 4.17 -32.55
CA GLY A 144 14.86 4.68 -33.16
C GLY A 144 15.91 3.58 -33.41
N ILE A 145 16.14 2.72 -32.43
CA ILE A 145 17.04 1.56 -32.54
C ILE A 145 16.55 0.62 -33.64
N ARG A 146 15.23 0.35 -33.70
CA ARG A 146 14.62 -0.46 -34.75
C ARG A 146 14.84 0.15 -36.13
N GLY A 147 14.57 1.45 -36.28
CA GLY A 147 14.76 2.15 -37.55
C GLY A 147 16.22 2.15 -38.00
N ALA A 148 17.16 2.36 -37.08
CA ALA A 148 18.60 2.30 -37.36
C ALA A 148 19.04 0.88 -37.78
N ALA A 149 18.55 -0.16 -37.10
CA ALA A 149 18.82 -1.54 -37.46
C ALA A 149 18.27 -1.91 -38.84
N GLN A 150 17.06 -1.44 -39.19
CA GLN A 150 16.46 -1.64 -40.50
C GLN A 150 17.22 -0.92 -41.63
N LEU A 151 17.74 0.28 -41.38
CA LEU A 151 18.60 0.99 -42.33
C LEU A 151 19.97 0.30 -42.49
N LEU A 152 20.55 -0.19 -41.40
CA LEU A 152 21.78 -0.98 -41.42
C LEU A 152 21.60 -2.28 -42.19
N GLU A 153 20.47 -2.99 -42.02
CA GLU A 153 20.18 -4.23 -42.75
C GLU A 153 20.17 -4.02 -44.28
N GLN A 154 19.86 -2.82 -44.76
CA GLN A 154 19.93 -2.49 -46.19
C GLN A 154 21.36 -2.29 -46.71
N SER A 155 22.31 -2.08 -45.80
CA SER A 155 23.67 -1.60 -46.09
C SER A 155 24.77 -2.61 -45.75
N VAL A 156 24.45 -3.63 -44.95
CA VAL A 156 25.39 -4.65 -44.46
C VAL A 156 25.40 -5.91 -45.33
N ASP A 157 26.52 -6.63 -45.29
CA ASP A 157 26.69 -7.93 -45.95
C ASP A 157 25.83 -9.02 -45.27
N ASP A 158 25.62 -10.15 -45.97
CA ASP A 158 24.70 -11.20 -45.50
C ASP A 158 25.08 -11.81 -44.14
N ASP A 159 26.37 -11.81 -43.79
CA ASP A 159 26.86 -12.29 -42.50
C ASP A 159 26.39 -11.40 -41.33
N ASP A 160 26.26 -10.09 -41.57
CA ASP A 160 25.86 -9.10 -40.56
C ASP A 160 24.34 -8.86 -40.54
N ARG A 161 23.59 -9.30 -41.56
CA ARG A 161 22.11 -9.24 -41.59
C ARG A 161 21.48 -10.00 -40.43
N ALA A 162 22.11 -11.10 -39.99
CA ALA A 162 21.63 -11.87 -38.85
C ALA A 162 21.64 -11.02 -37.56
N LEU A 163 22.66 -10.16 -37.40
CA LEU A 163 22.80 -9.27 -36.25
C LEU A 163 21.77 -8.14 -36.29
N THR A 164 21.54 -7.52 -37.46
CA THR A 164 20.54 -6.44 -37.58
C THR A 164 19.12 -6.93 -37.32
N ARG A 165 18.80 -8.17 -37.74
CA ARG A 165 17.51 -8.83 -37.42
C ARG A 165 17.37 -9.09 -35.93
N LEU A 166 18.42 -9.60 -35.29
CA LEU A 166 18.41 -9.83 -33.84
C LEU A 166 18.16 -8.54 -33.04
N ILE A 167 18.76 -7.42 -33.45
CA ILE A 167 18.53 -6.10 -32.82
C ILE A 167 17.06 -5.68 -32.98
N THR A 168 16.49 -5.88 -34.16
CA THR A 168 15.08 -5.57 -34.46
C THR A 168 14.13 -6.40 -33.59
N ASP A 169 14.39 -7.71 -33.50
CA ASP A 169 13.58 -8.65 -32.71
C ASP A 169 13.63 -8.34 -31.22
N GLU A 170 14.81 -7.97 -30.69
CA GLU A 170 14.94 -7.61 -29.27
C GLU A 170 14.25 -6.27 -28.96
N ALA A 171 14.32 -5.29 -29.86
CA ALA A 171 13.58 -4.04 -29.70
C ALA A 171 12.06 -4.29 -29.65
N ASP A 172 11.53 -5.11 -30.56
CA ASP A 172 10.11 -5.49 -30.57
C ASP A 172 9.72 -6.31 -29.33
N ARG A 173 10.62 -7.15 -28.82
CA ARG A 173 10.42 -7.90 -27.57
C ARG A 173 10.33 -6.99 -26.35
N ILE A 174 11.17 -5.96 -26.26
CA ILE A 174 11.12 -4.98 -25.17
C ILE A 174 9.84 -4.15 -25.27
N VAL A 175 9.40 -3.74 -26.46
CA VAL A 175 8.10 -3.06 -26.65
C VAL A 175 6.94 -3.91 -26.09
N LYS A 176 6.89 -5.21 -26.41
CA LYS A 176 5.86 -6.13 -25.89
C LYS A 176 5.94 -6.34 -24.37
N LEU A 177 7.11 -6.19 -23.76
CA LEU A 177 7.26 -6.22 -22.30
C LEU A 177 6.71 -4.93 -21.66
N VAL A 178 7.00 -3.79 -22.26
CA VAL A 178 6.51 -2.48 -21.84
C VAL A 178 4.98 -2.39 -21.98
N ASP A 179 4.41 -2.84 -23.11
CA ASP A 179 2.96 -2.89 -23.33
C ASP A 179 2.23 -3.71 -22.26
N ARG A 180 2.82 -4.83 -21.83
CA ARG A 180 2.25 -5.66 -20.75
C ARG A 180 2.30 -4.97 -19.39
N MET A 181 3.29 -4.12 -19.13
CA MET A 181 3.35 -3.30 -17.91
C MET A 181 2.27 -2.20 -17.91
N GLU A 182 1.95 -1.60 -19.07
CA GLU A 182 0.87 -0.61 -19.19
C GLU A 182 -0.52 -1.19 -18.83
N VAL A 183 -0.79 -2.46 -19.16
CA VAL A 183 -2.07 -3.12 -18.85
C VAL A 183 -2.32 -3.27 -17.35
N PHE A 184 -1.27 -3.40 -16.53
CA PHE A 184 -1.41 -3.40 -15.05
C PHE A 184 -1.65 -2.00 -14.47
N SER A 185 -1.47 -0.96 -15.30
CA SER A 185 -1.55 0.45 -14.91
C SER A 185 -2.88 1.10 -15.34
N ASP A 186 -3.70 0.45 -16.15
CA ASP A 186 -5.00 1.03 -16.56
C ASP A 186 -6.05 0.86 -15.44
N GLU A 187 -6.07 1.80 -14.49
CA GLU A 187 -7.04 1.87 -13.39
C GLU A 187 -8.40 2.49 -13.80
N ARG A 188 -8.64 2.73 -15.09
CA ARG A 188 -9.97 3.16 -15.54
C ARG A 188 -10.98 2.09 -15.08
N PRO A 189 -12.11 2.49 -14.46
CA PRO A 189 -13.16 1.52 -14.18
C PRO A 189 -13.46 0.80 -15.48
N ILE A 190 -13.28 -0.52 -15.50
CA ILE A 190 -13.71 -1.32 -16.65
C ILE A 190 -15.19 -1.01 -16.81
N GLU A 191 -15.57 -0.44 -17.96
CA GLU A 191 -16.98 -0.27 -18.29
C GLU A 191 -17.57 -1.68 -18.41
N ARG A 192 -18.40 -2.03 -17.42
CA ARG A 192 -19.07 -3.32 -17.36
C ARG A 192 -20.41 -3.16 -18.02
N GLU A 193 -20.57 -3.82 -19.16
CA GLU A 193 -21.86 -4.05 -19.77
C GLU A 193 -22.16 -5.56 -19.74
N PRO A 194 -23.43 -5.96 -19.66
CA PRO A 194 -23.79 -7.36 -19.77
C PRO A 194 -23.33 -7.92 -21.11
N VAL A 195 -22.48 -8.95 -21.09
CA VAL A 195 -21.96 -9.58 -22.31
C VAL A 195 -22.53 -10.98 -22.51
N ASN A 196 -22.76 -11.35 -23.76
CA ASN A 196 -23.13 -12.71 -24.10
C ASN A 196 -21.88 -13.61 -24.04
N ILE A 197 -21.75 -14.39 -22.96
CA ILE A 197 -20.61 -15.27 -22.72
C ILE A 197 -20.37 -16.27 -23.86
N HIS A 198 -21.43 -16.71 -24.56
CA HIS A 198 -21.32 -17.63 -25.68
C HIS A 198 -20.54 -17.01 -26.85
N ALA A 199 -20.78 -15.73 -27.15
CA ALA A 199 -20.08 -15.04 -28.23
C ALA A 199 -18.59 -14.87 -27.93
N VAL A 200 -18.25 -14.62 -26.66
CA VAL A 200 -16.87 -14.51 -26.18
C VAL A 200 -16.15 -15.86 -26.31
N LEU A 201 -16.77 -16.94 -25.80
CA LEU A 201 -16.20 -18.29 -25.88
C LEU A 201 -16.02 -18.75 -27.33
N GLU A 202 -16.97 -18.45 -28.22
CA GLU A 202 -16.87 -18.79 -29.64
C GLU A 202 -15.74 -18.02 -30.34
N HIS A 203 -15.52 -16.76 -29.97
CA HIS A 203 -14.39 -15.99 -30.49
C HIS A 203 -13.05 -16.57 -30.03
N VAL A 204 -12.91 -16.88 -28.73
CA VAL A 204 -11.70 -17.50 -28.17
C VAL A 204 -11.42 -18.86 -28.80
N ARG A 205 -12.46 -19.68 -29.01
CA ARG A 205 -12.34 -20.99 -29.67
C ARG A 205 -11.74 -20.86 -31.07
N ARG A 206 -12.27 -19.95 -31.90
CA ARG A 206 -11.77 -19.73 -33.27
C ARG A 206 -10.32 -19.25 -33.30
N LEU A 207 -9.95 -18.37 -32.36
CA LEU A 207 -8.56 -17.93 -32.17
C LEU A 207 -7.63 -19.07 -31.73
N ALA A 208 -8.09 -19.92 -30.81
CA ALA A 208 -7.30 -21.06 -30.35
C ALA A 208 -7.09 -22.08 -31.49
N GLN A 209 -8.14 -22.38 -32.27
CA GLN A 209 -8.08 -23.30 -33.41
C GLN A 209 -7.19 -22.80 -34.55
N SER A 210 -7.03 -21.48 -34.72
CA SER A 210 -6.10 -20.92 -35.70
C SER A 210 -4.65 -20.89 -35.23
N GLY A 211 -4.41 -21.06 -33.92
CA GLY A 211 -3.08 -21.03 -33.31
C GLY A 211 -2.77 -22.28 -32.48
N VAL A 212 -2.71 -22.11 -31.16
CA VAL A 212 -2.17 -23.09 -30.20
C VAL A 212 -2.92 -24.42 -30.11
N ALA A 213 -4.18 -24.45 -30.56
CA ALA A 213 -5.08 -25.60 -30.46
C ALA A 213 -5.49 -26.16 -31.83
N ARG A 214 -4.69 -25.92 -32.88
CA ARG A 214 -5.01 -26.34 -34.26
C ARG A 214 -5.35 -27.83 -34.40
N ASP A 215 -4.61 -28.68 -33.68
CA ASP A 215 -4.76 -30.14 -33.75
C ASP A 215 -5.54 -30.72 -32.56
N LEU A 216 -6.17 -29.86 -31.75
CA LEU A 216 -6.94 -30.28 -30.57
C LEU A 216 -8.44 -30.23 -30.85
N ARG A 217 -9.15 -31.26 -30.36
CA ARG A 217 -10.61 -31.29 -30.39
C ARG A 217 -11.17 -30.50 -29.20
N ILE A 218 -11.84 -29.39 -29.48
CA ILE A 218 -12.55 -28.58 -28.48
C ILE A 218 -14.03 -29.02 -28.47
N THR A 219 -14.53 -29.46 -27.32
CA THR A 219 -15.93 -29.86 -27.13
C THR A 219 -16.68 -28.76 -26.39
N GLU A 220 -17.90 -28.46 -26.84
CA GLU A 220 -18.76 -27.41 -26.30
C GLU A 220 -19.82 -28.03 -25.39
N GLU A 221 -19.87 -27.61 -24.12
CA GLU A 221 -20.88 -28.03 -23.17
C GLU A 221 -21.24 -26.83 -22.28
N TYR A 222 -22.31 -26.13 -22.62
CA TYR A 222 -22.79 -24.96 -21.90
C TYR A 222 -24.32 -24.84 -22.00
N ASP A 223 -24.93 -24.17 -21.02
CA ASP A 223 -26.38 -23.96 -20.95
C ASP A 223 -26.80 -22.76 -21.85
N PRO A 224 -27.58 -22.99 -22.92
CA PRO A 224 -27.98 -21.93 -23.85
C PRO A 224 -28.87 -20.84 -23.24
N SER A 225 -29.44 -21.09 -22.05
CA SER A 225 -30.36 -20.18 -21.38
C SER A 225 -29.65 -19.15 -20.49
N LEU A 226 -28.33 -19.22 -20.37
CA LEU A 226 -27.57 -18.29 -19.53
C LEU A 226 -27.78 -16.83 -19.98
N PRO A 227 -28.17 -15.93 -19.07
CA PRO A 227 -28.36 -14.53 -19.40
C PRO A 227 -27.00 -13.85 -19.65
N PRO A 228 -26.99 -12.66 -20.28
CA PRO A 228 -25.82 -11.80 -20.31
C PRO A 228 -25.28 -11.55 -18.90
N VAL A 229 -23.96 -11.65 -18.74
CA VAL A 229 -23.24 -11.54 -17.44
C VAL A 229 -22.42 -10.27 -17.35
#